data_AF-K0RR00-F1
#
_entry.id   AF-K0RR00-F1
#
_cell.length_a   1.000
_cell.length_b   1.000
_cell.length_c   1.000
_cell.angle_alpha   90.00
_cell.angle_beta   90.00
_cell.angle_gamma   90.00
#
_symmetry.space_group_name_H-M   'P 1'
#
loop_
_entity.id
_entity.type
_entity.pdbx_description
1 polymer ?
#
loop_
_entity_poly.entity_id
_entity_poly.type
_entity_poly.pdbx_seq_one_letter_code
_entity_poly.pdbx_strand_id
1 'polypeptide(L)'
;MPSRKKAQGRRNRAKKEATRTAELRSLWEPMALCRRSDYVAVPCEHTLTVPPTIPQESPVVSFMNRVASEGFFGKATCFETIIKTWYSLPLRFPDVWKEDNERTLAIALLLRFLRNSFVHNSAKEGENWFYQPRDILNESLNEAAICCMINLLQLLGRYSDQAVVESRAAKMGDKLVGGNRRDVVKFVAKRLPCTCLKELHRAARKKLPKVGICTGCKKQIPRSELFICTGCRHTVYCSRECQRADWSNHKKFCGNGQVHP
;
A
#
# COMPACT_ATOMS: atom_id res chain seq x y z
N MET A 1 -28.00 -18.26 -35.73
CA MET A 1 -26.83 -18.89 -35.07
C MET A 1 -25.60 -18.01 -35.24
N PRO A 2 -24.75 -17.81 -34.21
CA PRO A 2 -23.52 -17.03 -34.38
C PRO A 2 -22.63 -17.70 -35.44
N SER A 3 -22.08 -16.94 -36.39
CA SER A 3 -21.20 -17.53 -37.41
C SER A 3 -19.99 -18.20 -36.75
N ARG A 4 -19.51 -19.32 -37.32
CA ARG A 4 -18.35 -20.09 -36.83
C ARG A 4 -17.12 -19.20 -36.59
N LYS A 5 -16.95 -18.15 -37.40
CA LYS A 5 -15.91 -17.11 -37.23
C LYS A 5 -16.11 -16.26 -35.96
N LYS A 6 -17.35 -15.82 -35.66
CA LYS A 6 -17.67 -15.08 -34.42
C LYS A 6 -17.45 -15.95 -33.17
N ALA A 7 -17.81 -17.22 -33.22
CA ALA A 7 -17.58 -18.16 -32.11
C ALA A 7 -16.08 -18.40 -31.86
N GLN A 8 -15.29 -18.58 -32.92
CA GLN A 8 -13.84 -18.73 -32.81
C GLN A 8 -13.17 -17.45 -32.26
N GLY A 9 -13.61 -16.27 -32.71
CA GLY A 9 -13.10 -15.00 -32.21
C GLY A 9 -13.34 -14.81 -30.70
N ARG A 10 -14.52 -15.21 -30.20
CA ARG A 10 -14.82 -15.19 -28.76
C ARG A 10 -13.91 -16.14 -27.96
N ARG A 11 -13.71 -17.37 -28.46
CA ARG A 11 -12.79 -18.35 -27.83
C ARG A 11 -11.35 -17.81 -27.75
N ASN A 12 -10.85 -17.23 -28.84
CA ASN A 12 -9.51 -16.66 -28.86
C ASN A 12 -9.36 -15.48 -27.88
N ARG A 13 -10.38 -14.61 -27.79
CA ARG A 13 -10.39 -13.49 -26.82
C ARG A 13 -10.42 -14.00 -25.38
N ALA A 14 -11.26 -14.99 -25.09
CA ALA A 14 -11.34 -15.60 -23.76
C ALA A 14 -10.01 -16.27 -23.37
N LYS A 15 -9.36 -16.98 -24.29
CA LYS A 15 -8.03 -17.58 -24.06
C LYS A 15 -6.98 -16.51 -23.75
N LYS A 16 -6.94 -15.41 -24.52
CA LYS A 16 -6.02 -14.29 -24.28
C LYS A 16 -6.26 -13.64 -22.91
N GLU A 17 -7.51 -13.46 -22.53
CA GLU A 17 -7.87 -12.88 -21.24
C GLU A 17 -7.52 -13.79 -20.06
N ALA A 18 -7.70 -15.11 -20.22
CA ALA A 18 -7.28 -16.11 -19.23
C ALA A 18 -5.76 -16.11 -19.06
N THR A 19 -4.99 -16.06 -20.16
CA THR A 19 -3.53 -15.94 -20.10
C THR A 19 -3.10 -14.66 -19.36
N ARG A 20 -3.68 -13.50 -19.72
CA ARG A 20 -3.41 -12.23 -19.04
C ARG A 20 -3.73 -12.28 -17.55
N THR A 21 -4.84 -12.91 -17.19
CA THR A 21 -5.25 -13.07 -15.79
C THR A 21 -4.27 -13.95 -15.02
N ALA A 22 -3.80 -15.05 -15.62
CA ALA A 22 -2.80 -15.93 -15.02
C ALA A 22 -1.45 -15.23 -14.83
N GLU A 23 -1.01 -14.45 -15.83
CA GLU A 23 0.20 -13.61 -15.75
C GLU A 23 0.10 -12.57 -14.63
N LEU A 24 -1.04 -11.87 -14.48
CA LEU A 24 -1.21 -10.91 -13.39
C LEU A 24 -1.23 -11.59 -12.02
N ARG A 25 -1.86 -12.78 -11.93
CA ARG A 25 -1.94 -13.54 -10.69
C ARG A 25 -0.59 -14.05 -10.20
N SER A 26 0.29 -14.44 -11.13
CA SER A 26 1.64 -14.92 -10.80
C SER A 26 2.52 -13.84 -10.15
N LEU A 27 2.22 -12.56 -10.36
CA LEU A 27 2.97 -11.43 -9.78
C LEU A 27 2.76 -11.28 -8.27
N TRP A 28 1.69 -11.82 -7.70
CA TRP A 28 1.33 -11.57 -6.30
C TRP A 28 0.97 -12.82 -5.51
N GLU A 29 0.33 -13.81 -6.11
CA GLU A 29 -0.15 -15.00 -5.39
C GLU A 29 0.99 -15.82 -4.75
N PRO A 30 2.11 -16.12 -5.45
CA PRO A 30 3.21 -16.86 -4.83
C PRO A 30 3.78 -16.14 -3.61
N MET A 31 3.94 -14.82 -3.71
CA MET A 31 4.44 -13.98 -2.62
C MET A 31 3.40 -13.83 -1.49
N ALA A 32 2.10 -13.78 -1.78
CA ALA A 32 1.06 -13.72 -0.76
C ALA A 32 0.89 -15.05 0.00
N LEU A 33 1.08 -16.18 -0.67
CA LEU A 33 0.94 -17.52 -0.08
C LEU A 33 2.25 -18.12 0.43
N CYS A 34 3.40 -17.53 0.10
CA CYS A 34 4.72 -18.10 0.38
C CYS A 34 4.90 -19.51 -0.21
N ARG A 35 4.35 -19.76 -1.41
CA ARG A 35 4.49 -21.07 -2.06
C ARG A 35 5.94 -21.28 -2.53
N ARG A 36 6.57 -22.31 -1.98
CA ARG A 36 7.93 -22.79 -2.32
C ARG A 36 7.99 -23.13 -3.80
N SER A 37 8.76 -22.38 -4.59
CA SER A 37 9.38 -22.95 -5.78
C SER A 37 10.74 -22.30 -6.03
N ASP A 38 10.81 -20.97 -6.10
CA ASP A 38 12.08 -20.31 -6.51
C ASP A 38 12.52 -19.14 -5.60
N TYR A 39 11.71 -18.79 -4.61
CA TYR A 39 12.01 -17.71 -3.67
C TYR A 39 12.47 -18.31 -2.35
N VAL A 40 13.64 -17.88 -1.86
CA VAL A 40 14.10 -18.07 -0.47
C VAL A 40 13.21 -17.23 0.46
N ALA A 41 11.91 -17.49 0.44
CA ALA A 41 10.95 -17.00 1.40
C ALA A 41 10.51 -18.26 2.16
N VAL A 42 11.18 -18.52 3.28
CA VAL A 42 10.80 -19.62 4.17
C VAL A 42 9.35 -19.36 4.62
N PRO A 43 8.40 -20.29 4.38
CA PRO A 43 7.07 -20.22 4.95
C PRO A 43 7.21 -20.01 6.44
N CYS A 44 6.72 -18.89 6.93
CA CYS A 44 6.90 -18.56 8.31
C CYS A 44 5.75 -19.15 9.12
N GLU A 45 6.05 -20.21 9.85
CA GLU A 45 5.13 -20.84 10.82
C GLU A 45 4.71 -19.87 11.94
N HIS A 46 5.39 -18.71 12.07
CA HIS A 46 5.06 -17.68 13.06
C HIS A 46 3.89 -16.79 12.67
N THR A 47 3.32 -16.91 11.46
CA THR A 47 1.99 -16.35 11.22
C THR A 47 0.97 -17.25 11.92
N LEU A 48 0.39 -16.76 13.01
CA LEU A 48 -0.62 -17.49 13.82
C LEU A 48 -1.94 -17.80 13.08
N THR A 49 -1.98 -17.63 11.76
CA THR A 49 -3.17 -17.82 10.93
C THR A 49 -2.82 -18.65 9.71
N VAL A 50 -3.67 -19.62 9.37
CA VAL A 50 -3.57 -20.42 8.13
C VAL A 50 -3.61 -19.47 6.91
N PRO A 51 -2.84 -19.74 5.83
CA PRO A 51 -2.98 -19.00 4.58
C PRO A 51 -4.44 -19.03 4.09
N PRO A 52 -5.01 -17.89 3.65
CA PRO A 52 -6.38 -17.87 3.16
C PRO A 52 -6.48 -18.68 1.87
N THR A 53 -7.60 -19.38 1.70
CA THR A 53 -7.97 -19.96 0.40
C THR A 53 -8.29 -18.82 -0.56
N ILE A 54 -7.64 -18.81 -1.72
CA ILE A 54 -7.87 -17.79 -2.76
C ILE A 54 -8.78 -18.41 -3.82
N PRO A 55 -10.00 -17.87 -4.04
CA PRO A 55 -10.87 -18.32 -5.12
C PRO A 55 -10.18 -18.23 -6.49
N GLN A 56 -10.63 -19.01 -7.46
CA GLN A 56 -10.16 -18.86 -8.85
C GLN A 56 -10.58 -17.50 -9.41
N GLU A 57 -11.85 -17.15 -9.23
CA GLU A 57 -12.44 -15.87 -9.61
C GLU A 57 -13.21 -15.29 -8.42
N SER A 58 -13.02 -14.00 -8.16
CA SER A 58 -13.71 -13.22 -7.12
C SER A 58 -13.41 -11.73 -7.32
N PRO A 59 -14.21 -10.83 -6.72
CA PRO A 59 -13.89 -9.40 -6.67
C PRO A 59 -12.50 -9.12 -6.13
N VAL A 60 -12.06 -9.81 -5.07
CA VAL A 60 -10.70 -9.65 -4.52
C VAL A 60 -9.62 -10.08 -5.51
N VAL A 61 -9.80 -11.16 -6.27
CA VAL A 61 -8.83 -11.58 -7.29
C VAL A 61 -8.73 -10.54 -8.39
N SER A 62 -9.86 -10.01 -8.85
CA SER A 62 -9.90 -8.93 -9.85
C SER A 62 -9.20 -7.67 -9.35
N PHE A 63 -9.42 -7.31 -8.07
CA PHE A 63 -8.74 -6.20 -7.41
C PHE A 63 -7.22 -6.43 -7.32
N MET A 64 -6.77 -7.60 -6.85
CA MET A 64 -5.35 -7.92 -6.75
C MET A 64 -4.67 -7.91 -8.13
N ASN A 65 -5.32 -8.47 -9.17
CA ASN A 65 -4.81 -8.42 -10.53
C ASN A 65 -4.73 -6.99 -11.08
N ARG A 66 -5.66 -6.11 -10.69
CA ARG A 66 -5.55 -4.68 -11.03
C ARG A 66 -4.34 -4.04 -10.36
N VAL A 67 -4.18 -4.24 -9.05
CA VAL A 67 -3.00 -3.76 -8.29
C VAL A 67 -1.70 -4.27 -8.93
N ALA A 68 -1.69 -5.52 -9.41
CA ALA A 68 -0.57 -6.08 -10.15
C ALA A 68 -0.31 -5.37 -11.48
N SER A 69 -1.37 -5.12 -12.27
CA SER A 69 -1.26 -4.46 -13.59
C SER A 69 -0.78 -3.01 -13.50
N GLU A 70 -1.01 -2.34 -12.38
CA GLU A 70 -0.50 -1.00 -12.09
C GLU A 70 0.96 -1.02 -11.59
N GLY A 71 1.56 -2.20 -11.44
CA GLY A 71 2.97 -2.39 -11.09
C GLY A 71 3.29 -2.43 -9.59
N PHE A 72 2.29 -2.38 -8.71
CA PHE A 72 2.53 -2.24 -7.27
C PHE A 72 3.33 -3.40 -6.68
N PHE A 73 3.09 -4.62 -7.18
CA PHE A 73 3.80 -5.82 -6.73
C PHE A 73 5.17 -5.99 -7.40
N GLY A 74 5.34 -5.49 -8.63
CA GLY A 74 6.55 -5.62 -9.44
C GLY A 74 7.53 -4.45 -9.36
N LYS A 75 7.34 -3.51 -8.42
CA LYS A 75 8.19 -2.31 -8.23
C LYS A 75 8.25 -1.38 -9.46
N ALA A 76 7.25 -1.41 -10.34
CA ALA A 76 7.25 -0.68 -11.61
C ALA A 76 6.36 0.60 -11.61
N THR A 77 5.73 0.94 -10.49
CA THR A 77 4.75 2.04 -10.39
C THR A 77 5.42 3.37 -10.03
N CYS A 78 5.03 4.46 -10.69
CA CYS A 78 5.43 5.82 -10.33
C CYS A 78 4.41 6.54 -9.42
N PHE A 79 4.85 7.58 -8.70
CA PHE A 79 4.04 8.31 -7.72
C PHE A 79 2.70 8.86 -8.25
N GLU A 80 2.68 9.38 -9.47
CA GLU A 80 1.45 9.91 -10.08
C GLU A 80 0.40 8.81 -10.32
N THR A 81 0.84 7.62 -10.70
CA THR A 81 -0.03 6.46 -10.87
C THR A 81 -0.65 6.06 -9.53
N ILE A 82 0.06 6.22 -8.41
CA ILE A 82 -0.44 5.87 -7.07
C ILE A 82 -1.62 6.74 -6.67
N ILE A 83 -1.50 8.05 -6.82
CA ILE A 83 -2.56 9.00 -6.47
C ILE A 83 -3.80 8.76 -7.34
N LYS A 84 -3.63 8.66 -8.66
CA LYS A 84 -4.74 8.40 -9.61
C LYS A 84 -5.41 7.05 -9.34
N THR A 85 -4.62 6.03 -8.99
CA THR A 85 -5.13 4.69 -8.72
C THR A 85 -5.91 4.65 -7.41
N TRP A 86 -5.44 5.34 -6.36
CA TRP A 86 -6.16 5.41 -5.07
C TRP A 86 -7.57 5.97 -5.19
N TYR A 87 -7.75 7.08 -5.91
CA TYR A 87 -9.08 7.70 -6.03
C TYR A 87 -10.02 6.91 -6.95
N SER A 88 -9.49 6.09 -7.86
CA SER A 88 -10.30 5.34 -8.82
C SER A 88 -10.59 3.89 -8.43
N LEU A 89 -9.79 3.28 -7.54
CA LEU A 89 -9.98 1.89 -7.10
C LEU A 89 -11.32 1.65 -6.35
N PRO A 90 -11.76 2.53 -5.43
CA PRO A 90 -13.08 2.45 -4.79
C PRO A 90 -14.24 2.35 -5.79
N LEU A 91 -14.19 3.16 -6.85
CA LEU A 91 -15.23 3.21 -7.88
C LEU A 91 -15.28 1.95 -8.75
N ARG A 92 -14.13 1.28 -8.94
CA ARG A 92 -14.01 0.16 -9.89
C ARG A 92 -14.29 -1.21 -9.29
N PHE A 93 -14.16 -1.36 -7.97
CA PHE A 93 -14.33 -2.65 -7.29
C PHE A 93 -15.27 -2.54 -6.09
N PRO A 94 -16.49 -1.99 -6.25
CA PRO A 94 -17.38 -1.66 -5.14
C PRO A 94 -17.56 -2.82 -4.15
N ASP A 95 -17.56 -4.06 -4.63
CA ASP A 95 -17.78 -5.26 -3.82
C ASP A 95 -16.64 -5.52 -2.85
N VAL A 96 -15.39 -5.25 -3.23
CA VAL A 96 -14.22 -5.34 -2.31
C VAL A 96 -14.31 -4.31 -1.17
N TRP A 97 -15.03 -3.22 -1.41
CA TRP A 97 -15.19 -2.15 -0.42
C TRP A 97 -16.45 -2.34 0.44
N LYS A 98 -17.50 -2.93 -0.12
CA LYS A 98 -18.81 -3.11 0.51
C LYS A 98 -18.95 -4.45 1.24
N GLU A 99 -18.42 -5.54 0.68
CA GLU A 99 -18.59 -6.88 1.23
C GLU A 99 -17.48 -7.21 2.23
N ASP A 100 -17.87 -7.55 3.46
CA ASP A 100 -16.95 -7.76 4.58
C ASP A 100 -15.96 -8.91 4.36
N ASN A 101 -16.40 -9.98 3.69
CA ASN A 101 -15.59 -11.16 3.34
C ASN A 101 -14.52 -10.80 2.28
N GLU A 102 -14.90 -10.16 1.19
CA GLU A 102 -14.00 -9.74 0.11
C GLU A 102 -12.98 -8.72 0.63
N ARG A 103 -13.44 -7.75 1.43
CA ARG A 103 -12.59 -6.74 2.07
C ARG A 103 -11.57 -7.37 3.02
N THR A 104 -12.02 -8.31 3.85
CA THR A 104 -11.15 -9.01 4.80
C THR A 104 -10.11 -9.86 4.08
N LEU A 105 -10.51 -10.57 3.01
CA LEU A 105 -9.60 -11.35 2.18
C LEU A 105 -8.58 -10.47 1.47
N ALA A 106 -9.00 -9.32 0.92
CA ALA A 106 -8.09 -8.35 0.30
C ALA A 106 -7.03 -7.83 1.29
N ILE A 107 -7.46 -7.42 2.49
CA ILE A 107 -6.56 -6.97 3.57
C ILE A 107 -5.57 -8.09 3.93
N ALA A 108 -6.05 -9.33 4.09
CA ALA A 108 -5.22 -10.48 4.45
C ALA A 108 -4.16 -10.76 3.38
N LEU A 109 -4.53 -10.75 2.10
CA LEU A 109 -3.60 -10.99 0.98
C LEU A 109 -2.53 -9.90 0.87
N LEU A 110 -2.93 -8.62 0.95
CA LEU A 110 -1.98 -7.50 0.90
C LEU A 110 -1.01 -7.51 2.10
N LEU A 111 -1.51 -7.80 3.31
CA LEU A 111 -0.65 -7.92 4.51
C LEU A 111 0.35 -9.06 4.38
N ARG A 112 -0.08 -10.22 3.89
CA ARG A 112 0.80 -11.38 3.67
C ARG A 112 1.85 -11.10 2.59
N PHE A 113 1.44 -10.48 1.48
CA PHE A 113 2.36 -10.05 0.43
C PHE A 113 3.45 -9.14 1.01
N LEU A 114 3.08 -8.07 1.72
CA LEU A 114 4.04 -7.15 2.32
C LEU A 114 4.95 -7.85 3.33
N ARG A 115 4.38 -8.71 4.18
CA ARG A 115 5.17 -9.47 5.15
C ARG A 115 6.23 -10.32 4.47
N ASN A 116 5.85 -11.09 3.46
CA ASN A 116 6.76 -12.00 2.77
C ASN A 116 7.80 -11.22 1.97
N SER A 117 7.39 -10.14 1.30
CA SER A 117 8.28 -9.22 0.61
C SER A 117 9.32 -8.60 1.55
N PHE A 118 8.90 -8.08 2.72
CA PHE A 118 9.84 -7.49 3.68
C PHE A 118 10.85 -8.50 4.21
N VAL A 119 10.39 -9.69 4.60
CA VAL A 119 11.28 -10.73 5.13
C VAL A 119 12.24 -11.23 4.05
N HIS A 120 11.74 -11.47 2.84
CA HIS A 120 12.57 -11.92 1.72
C HIS A 120 13.61 -10.87 1.32
N ASN A 121 13.17 -9.62 1.06
CA ASN A 121 14.05 -8.56 0.60
C ASN A 121 15.06 -8.16 1.69
N SER A 122 14.66 -8.11 2.96
CA SER A 122 15.61 -7.80 4.05
C SER A 122 16.65 -8.89 4.25
N ALA A 123 16.30 -10.16 4.07
CA ALA A 123 17.26 -11.27 4.10
C ALA A 123 18.23 -11.21 2.91
N LYS A 124 17.72 -10.86 1.72
CA LYS A 124 18.52 -10.79 0.48
C LYS A 124 19.45 -9.57 0.45
N GLU A 125 18.97 -8.41 0.87
CA GLU A 125 19.68 -7.13 0.74
C GLU A 125 20.45 -6.72 2.02
N GLY A 126 20.19 -7.37 3.16
CA GLY A 126 20.89 -7.12 4.42
C GLY A 126 20.74 -5.67 4.92
N GLU A 127 21.87 -5.02 5.23
CA GLU A 127 21.88 -3.63 5.69
C GLU A 127 21.35 -2.64 4.65
N ASN A 128 21.60 -2.90 3.37
CA ASN A 128 21.17 -2.02 2.28
C ASN A 128 19.64 -1.91 2.22
N TRP A 129 18.93 -2.94 2.66
CA TRP A 129 17.48 -2.90 2.79
C TRP A 129 17.01 -1.73 3.69
N PHE A 130 17.74 -1.34 4.73
CA PHE A 130 17.30 -0.25 5.58
C PHE A 130 17.53 1.12 4.95
N TYR A 131 18.63 1.27 4.19
CA TYR A 131 19.13 2.56 3.72
C TYR A 131 18.94 2.82 2.23
N GLN A 132 18.26 1.91 1.50
CA GLN A 132 17.92 2.11 0.09
C GLN A 132 17.41 3.54 -0.12
N PRO A 133 18.11 4.35 -0.94
CA PRO A 133 17.74 5.75 -1.16
C PRO A 133 16.28 5.82 -1.59
N ARG A 134 15.52 6.70 -0.93
CA ARG A 134 14.23 7.13 -1.47
C ARG A 134 14.51 8.11 -2.59
N ASP A 135 14.98 7.59 -3.71
CA ASP A 135 14.67 8.29 -4.93
C ASP A 135 13.16 8.28 -5.06
N ILE A 136 12.60 9.43 -5.42
CA ILE A 136 11.14 9.67 -5.52
C ILE A 136 10.48 8.69 -6.52
N LEU A 137 11.29 7.89 -7.23
CA LEU A 137 10.97 6.96 -8.30
C LEU A 137 11.10 5.47 -7.91
N ASN A 138 10.38 4.98 -6.89
CA ASN A 138 9.56 3.75 -7.01
C ASN A 138 9.62 2.70 -5.87
N GLU A 139 10.76 2.40 -5.21
CA GLU A 139 10.78 1.18 -4.37
C GLU A 139 10.03 1.27 -3.03
N SER A 140 10.39 2.21 -2.16
CA SER A 140 9.72 2.37 -0.85
C SER A 140 8.27 2.86 -0.97
N LEU A 141 7.93 3.35 -2.15
CA LEU A 141 6.67 4.00 -2.45
C LEU A 141 5.55 2.97 -2.67
N ASN A 142 5.85 1.85 -3.33
CA ASN A 142 4.88 0.78 -3.55
C ASN A 142 4.47 0.10 -2.24
N GLU A 143 5.42 -0.18 -1.35
CA GLU A 143 5.16 -0.75 -0.04
C GLU A 143 4.28 0.17 0.82
N ALA A 144 4.58 1.47 0.79
CA ALA A 144 3.76 2.49 1.45
C ALA A 144 2.36 2.56 0.81
N ALA A 145 2.24 2.48 -0.51
CA ALA A 145 0.97 2.54 -1.21
C ALA A 145 0.06 1.35 -0.89
N ILE A 146 0.61 0.14 -0.85
CA ILE A 146 -0.13 -1.05 -0.42
C ILE A 146 -0.58 -0.89 1.05
N CYS A 147 0.27 -0.35 1.94
CA CYS A 147 -0.13 -0.05 3.31
C CYS A 147 -1.31 0.93 3.38
N CYS A 148 -1.35 1.92 2.51
CA CYS A 148 -2.47 2.86 2.45
C CYS A 148 -3.74 2.22 1.90
N MET A 149 -3.64 1.34 0.90
CA MET A 149 -4.79 0.54 0.43
C MET A 149 -5.37 -0.29 1.59
N ILE A 150 -4.52 -0.97 2.36
CA ILE A 150 -4.93 -1.69 3.58
C ILE A 150 -5.61 -0.75 4.57
N ASN A 151 -5.05 0.44 4.81
CA ASN A 151 -5.63 1.41 5.73
C ASN A 151 -7.01 1.89 5.27
N LEU A 152 -7.16 2.17 3.97
CA LEU A 152 -8.42 2.60 3.38
C LEU A 152 -9.49 1.51 3.51
N LEU A 153 -9.17 0.26 3.15
CA LEU A 153 -10.07 -0.88 3.32
C LEU A 153 -10.51 -1.03 4.78
N GLN A 154 -9.59 -0.87 5.74
CA GLN A 154 -9.92 -0.91 7.17
C GLN A 154 -10.80 0.24 7.63
N LEU A 155 -10.61 1.45 7.08
CA LEU A 155 -11.43 2.61 7.42
C LEU A 155 -12.85 2.47 6.87
N LEU A 156 -12.98 2.00 5.63
CA LEU A 156 -14.29 1.76 4.99
C LEU A 156 -15.09 0.68 5.70
N GLY A 157 -14.44 -0.31 6.31
CA GLY A 157 -15.11 -1.28 7.19
C GLY A 157 -15.46 -0.77 8.59
N ARG A 158 -15.10 0.47 8.94
CA ARG A 158 -15.32 1.04 10.28
C ARG A 158 -16.15 2.32 10.31
N TYR A 159 -16.11 3.09 9.23
CA TYR A 159 -16.74 4.40 9.13
C TYR A 159 -17.63 4.44 7.89
N SER A 160 -18.87 4.87 8.09
CA SER A 160 -19.81 5.12 6.99
C SER A 160 -19.65 6.53 6.40
N ASP A 161 -19.11 7.47 7.18
CA ASP A 161 -18.85 8.84 6.74
C ASP A 161 -17.58 8.90 5.87
N GLN A 162 -17.79 9.21 4.59
CA GLN A 162 -16.73 9.29 3.59
C GLN A 162 -15.71 10.40 3.87
N ALA A 163 -16.12 11.55 4.41
CA ALA A 163 -15.21 12.65 4.74
C ALA A 163 -14.26 12.24 5.89
N VAL A 164 -14.78 11.49 6.87
CA VAL A 164 -13.98 10.91 7.96
C VAL A 164 -12.98 9.88 7.42
N VAL A 165 -13.42 9.01 6.50
CA VAL A 165 -12.53 8.03 5.84
C VAL A 165 -11.41 8.73 5.10
N GLU A 166 -11.73 9.71 4.26
CA GLU A 166 -10.76 10.45 3.43
C GLU A 166 -9.74 11.19 4.28
N SER A 167 -10.19 11.93 5.30
CA SER A 167 -9.32 12.65 6.22
C SER A 167 -8.35 11.72 6.95
N ARG A 168 -8.85 10.60 7.50
CA ARG A 168 -8.02 9.61 8.20
C ARG A 168 -7.08 8.86 7.26
N ALA A 169 -7.53 8.57 6.04
CA ALA A 169 -6.71 7.93 5.02
C ALA A 169 -5.56 8.84 4.58
N ALA A 170 -5.84 10.12 4.30
CA ALA A 170 -4.84 11.11 3.92
C ALA A 170 -3.77 11.28 5.02
N LYS A 171 -4.19 11.39 6.28
CA LYS A 171 -3.26 11.50 7.42
C LYS A 171 -2.34 10.29 7.57
N MET A 172 -2.85 9.08 7.34
CA MET A 172 -2.01 7.87 7.35
C MET A 172 -1.12 7.80 6.10
N GLY A 173 -1.67 8.19 4.94
CA GLY A 173 -0.96 8.24 3.67
C GLY A 173 0.30 9.10 3.75
N ASP A 174 0.16 10.34 4.20
CA ASP A 174 1.29 11.27 4.36
C ASP A 174 2.37 10.73 5.30
N LYS A 175 1.97 10.01 6.36
CA LYS A 175 2.91 9.39 7.28
C LYS A 175 3.69 8.23 6.65
N LEU A 176 3.04 7.41 5.84
CA LEU A 176 3.66 6.24 5.19
C LEU A 176 4.54 6.67 4.02
N VAL A 177 4.01 7.56 3.17
CA VAL A 177 4.69 8.11 2.00
C VAL A 177 5.85 9.02 2.42
N GLY A 178 5.65 9.89 3.42
CA GLY A 178 6.69 10.77 3.93
C GLY A 178 7.69 10.14 4.91
N GLY A 179 7.40 8.92 5.39
CA GLY A 179 8.22 8.21 6.37
C GLY A 179 9.45 7.52 5.77
N ASN A 180 9.93 6.47 6.45
CA ASN A 180 10.92 5.52 5.90
C ASN A 180 10.45 4.06 6.15
N ARG A 181 11.28 3.05 5.85
CA ARG A 181 10.93 1.63 6.06
C ARG A 181 10.51 1.32 7.50
N ARG A 182 10.99 2.08 8.50
CA ARG A 182 10.53 1.97 9.89
C ARG A 182 9.02 2.16 10.03
N ASP A 183 8.44 3.13 9.35
CA ASP A 183 7.01 3.44 9.47
C ASP A 183 6.15 2.38 8.76
N VAL A 184 6.59 1.91 7.60
CA VAL A 184 5.89 0.87 6.81
C VAL A 184 5.95 -0.50 7.52
N VAL A 185 7.12 -0.93 8.00
CA VAL A 185 7.25 -2.19 8.76
C VAL A 185 6.43 -2.13 10.05
N LYS A 186 6.46 -0.99 10.76
CA LYS A 186 5.62 -0.77 11.95
C LYS A 186 4.14 -0.94 11.62
N PHE A 187 3.69 -0.41 10.48
CA PHE A 187 2.30 -0.50 10.06
C PHE A 187 1.85 -1.95 9.86
N VAL A 188 2.66 -2.76 9.18
CA VAL A 188 2.36 -4.18 8.90
C VAL A 188 2.50 -5.03 10.16
N ALA A 189 3.56 -4.85 10.95
CA ALA A 189 3.79 -5.60 12.18
C ALA A 189 2.69 -5.42 13.23
N LYS A 190 1.97 -4.29 13.20
CA LYS A 190 0.80 -4.05 14.06
C LYS A 190 -0.48 -4.78 13.61
N ARG A 191 -0.53 -5.23 12.36
CA ARG A 191 -1.73 -5.82 11.73
C ARG A 191 -1.60 -7.31 11.47
N LEU A 192 -0.39 -7.81 11.35
CA LEU A 192 -0.11 -9.23 11.15
C LEU A 192 0.85 -9.70 12.24
N PRO A 193 0.38 -10.49 13.23
CA PRO A 193 1.24 -11.03 14.27
C PRO A 193 2.21 -12.04 13.65
N CYS A 194 3.49 -11.68 13.62
CA CYS A 194 4.57 -12.49 13.08
C CYS A 194 5.87 -12.08 13.79
N THR A 195 6.61 -13.05 14.34
CA THR A 195 7.88 -12.79 15.03
C THR A 195 8.92 -12.17 14.09
N CYS A 196 8.99 -12.62 12.84
CA CYS A 196 9.90 -12.03 11.84
C CYS A 196 9.62 -10.53 11.62
N LEU A 197 8.34 -10.13 11.57
CA LEU A 197 7.98 -8.71 11.45
C LEU A 197 8.29 -7.92 12.72
N LYS A 198 8.12 -8.53 13.90
CA LYS A 198 8.46 -7.90 15.18
C LYS A 198 9.97 -7.62 15.26
N GLU A 199 10.80 -8.60 14.90
CA GLU A 199 12.26 -8.43 14.87
C GLU A 199 12.70 -7.44 13.80
N LEU A 200 12.12 -7.52 12.59
CA LEU A 200 12.42 -6.56 11.53
C LEU A 200 12.04 -5.12 11.93
N HIS A 201 10.89 -4.93 12.60
CA HIS A 201 10.49 -3.64 13.17
C HIS A 201 11.45 -3.18 14.27
N ARG A 202 11.94 -4.08 15.13
CA ARG A 202 12.95 -3.77 16.16
C ARG A 202 14.26 -3.31 15.52
N ALA A 203 14.75 -4.02 14.50
CA ALA A 203 15.92 -3.64 13.72
C ALA A 203 15.74 -2.27 13.05
N ALA A 204 14.61 -2.06 12.35
CA ALA A 204 14.31 -0.79 11.70
C ALA A 204 14.23 0.38 12.70
N ARG A 205 13.69 0.16 13.91
CA ARG A 205 13.66 1.20 14.96
C ARG A 205 15.06 1.60 15.46
N LYS A 206 16.00 0.65 15.51
CA LYS A 206 17.39 0.88 15.95
C LYS A 206 18.19 1.62 14.87
N LYS A 207 17.98 1.25 13.60
CA LYS A 207 18.79 1.74 12.47
C LYS A 207 18.27 3.04 11.85
N LEU A 208 16.95 3.23 11.81
CA LEU A 208 16.34 4.33 11.06
C LEU A 208 15.74 5.40 11.98
N PRO A 209 16.05 6.68 11.76
CA PRO A 209 15.40 7.77 12.48
C PRO A 209 13.92 7.87 12.10
N LYS A 210 13.14 8.63 12.89
CA LYS A 210 11.79 9.03 12.47
C LYS A 210 11.93 10.23 11.55
N VAL A 211 11.41 10.14 10.34
CA VAL A 211 11.49 11.20 9.34
C VAL A 211 10.11 11.56 8.80
N GLY A 212 9.98 12.74 8.21
CA GLY A 212 8.84 13.17 7.41
C GLY A 212 9.31 13.97 6.21
N ILE A 213 8.40 14.31 5.31
CA ILE A 213 8.71 15.19 4.17
C ILE A 213 8.12 16.56 4.44
N CYS A 214 8.93 17.61 4.31
CA CYS A 214 8.44 18.99 4.35
C CYS A 214 7.56 19.26 3.11
N THR A 215 6.34 19.75 3.32
CA THR A 215 5.43 20.04 2.20
C THR A 215 5.93 21.17 1.31
N GLY A 216 6.66 22.15 1.86
CA GLY A 216 7.23 23.26 1.08
C GLY A 216 8.42 22.82 0.22
N CYS A 217 9.53 22.40 0.85
CA CYS A 217 10.78 22.10 0.13
C CYS A 217 10.92 20.64 -0.34
N LYS A 218 9.95 19.77 -0.03
CA LYS A 218 9.93 18.33 -0.38
C LYS A 218 11.11 17.49 0.14
N LYS A 219 11.98 18.07 0.97
CA LYS A 219 13.09 17.34 1.60
C LYS A 219 12.59 16.44 2.72
N GLN A 220 13.26 15.30 2.88
CA GLN A 220 13.09 14.44 4.03
C GLN A 220 13.85 15.03 5.22
N ILE A 221 13.16 15.22 6.34
CA ILE A 221 13.65 15.92 7.53
C ILE A 221 13.33 15.05 8.76
N PRO A 222 14.17 15.04 9.80
CA PRO A 222 13.83 14.42 11.09
C PRO A 222 12.48 14.91 11.58
N ARG A 223 11.61 13.98 11.99
CA ARG A 223 10.23 14.31 12.39
C ARG A 223 10.17 15.24 13.61
N SER A 224 11.23 15.29 14.41
CA SER A 224 11.41 16.22 15.53
C SER A 224 11.65 17.67 15.09
N GLU A 225 12.10 17.90 13.86
CA GLU A 225 12.39 19.22 13.29
C GLU A 225 11.27 19.72 12.37
N LEU A 226 10.21 18.92 12.20
CA LEU A 226 9.03 19.30 11.44
C LEU A 226 7.98 19.94 12.34
N PHE A 227 7.49 21.09 11.93
CA PHE A 227 6.39 21.80 12.56
C PHE A 227 5.10 21.49 11.82
N ILE A 228 4.04 21.22 12.57
CA ILE A 228 2.71 20.97 12.02
C ILE A 228 1.98 22.30 11.90
N CYS A 229 1.30 22.54 10.77
CA CYS A 229 0.41 23.68 10.63
C CYS A 229 -0.64 23.70 11.75
N THR A 230 -0.70 24.78 12.51
CA THR A 230 -1.60 24.91 13.67
C THR A 230 -3.07 24.98 13.28
N GLY A 231 -3.37 25.44 12.05
CA GLY A 231 -4.73 25.53 11.52
C GLY A 231 -5.33 24.16 11.17
N CYS A 232 -4.67 23.38 10.32
CA CYS A 232 -5.19 22.08 9.88
C CYS A 232 -4.70 20.88 10.72
N ARG A 233 -3.62 21.05 11.50
CA ARG A 233 -2.94 19.98 12.28
C ARG A 233 -2.57 18.74 11.45
N HIS A 234 -2.35 18.94 10.15
CA HIS A 234 -2.08 17.89 9.18
C HIS A 234 -0.77 18.15 8.45
N THR A 235 -0.69 19.24 7.70
CA THR A 235 0.47 19.55 6.85
C THR A 235 1.70 19.92 7.69
N VAL A 236 2.88 19.50 7.25
CA VAL A 236 4.13 19.67 8.00
C VAL A 236 5.19 20.43 7.22
N TYR A 237 5.96 21.27 7.90
CA TYR A 237 6.97 22.14 7.32
C TYR A 237 8.24 22.12 8.18
N CYS A 238 9.41 22.22 7.56
CA CYS A 238 10.67 22.36 8.29
C CYS A 238 10.93 23.79 8.78
N SER A 239 10.21 24.77 8.26
CA SER A 239 10.37 26.18 8.63
C SER A 239 9.12 27.01 8.30
N ARG A 240 9.03 28.21 8.89
CA ARG A 240 7.94 29.16 8.60
C ARG A 240 8.00 29.66 7.16
N GLU A 241 9.19 29.74 6.58
CA GLU A 241 9.43 30.14 5.19
C GLU A 241 8.83 29.10 4.24
N CYS A 242 9.05 27.81 4.51
CA CYS A 242 8.44 26.72 3.75
C CYS A 242 6.90 26.76 3.84
N GLN A 243 6.34 27.08 5.01
CA GLN A 243 4.89 27.24 5.17
C GLN A 243 4.35 28.43 4.38
N ARG A 244 5.01 29.59 4.44
CA ARG A 244 4.61 30.80 3.71
C ARG A 244 4.69 30.61 2.20
N ALA A 245 5.74 29.95 1.72
CA ALA A 245 5.92 29.64 0.30
C ALA A 245 4.80 28.72 -0.24
N ASP A 246 4.37 27.75 0.56
CA ASP A 246 3.27 26.83 0.19
C ASP A 246 1.87 27.41 0.46
N TRP A 247 1.76 28.57 1.13
CA TRP A 247 0.48 29.08 1.64
C TRP A 247 -0.57 29.29 0.55
N SER A 248 -0.19 29.77 -0.64
CA SER A 248 -1.11 29.99 -1.75
C SER A 248 -1.84 28.70 -2.18
N ASN A 249 -1.17 27.56 -2.06
CA ASN A 249 -1.73 26.24 -2.30
C ASN A 249 -2.44 25.71 -1.04
N HIS A 250 -1.75 25.71 0.10
CA HIS A 250 -2.25 25.14 1.34
C HIS A 250 -3.54 25.78 1.85
N LYS A 251 -3.69 27.10 1.72
CA LYS A 251 -4.86 27.84 2.24
C LYS A 251 -6.21 27.34 1.70
N LYS A 252 -6.21 26.72 0.52
CA LYS A 252 -7.42 26.16 -0.11
C LYS A 252 -8.00 24.99 0.69
N PHE A 253 -7.19 24.35 1.54
CA PHE A 253 -7.54 23.15 2.29
C PHE A 253 -7.18 23.26 3.78
N CYS A 254 -6.65 24.41 4.21
CA CYS A 254 -6.29 24.66 5.60
C CYS A 254 -7.55 24.99 6.42
N GLY A 255 -7.73 24.34 7.58
CA GLY A 255 -8.87 24.60 8.47
C GLY A 255 -10.08 23.67 8.30
N ASN A 256 -10.06 22.74 7.34
CA ASN A 256 -11.08 21.67 7.23
C ASN A 256 -10.96 20.57 8.31
N GLY A 257 -10.49 20.94 9.51
CA GLY A 257 -10.29 20.06 10.66
C GLY A 257 -11.55 19.83 11.50
N GLN A 258 -12.72 19.69 10.87
CA GLN A 258 -13.89 19.08 11.52
C GLN A 258 -13.88 17.62 11.09
N VAL A 259 -13.58 16.63 11.93
CA VAL A 259 -14.36 16.23 13.11
C VAL A 259 -13.45 15.66 14.20
N HIS A 260 -13.62 16.14 15.43
CA HIS A 260 -13.33 15.44 16.68
C HIS A 260 -14.41 15.90 17.68
N PRO A 261 -14.96 15.06 18.57
CA PRO A 261 -14.91 13.59 18.67
C PRO A 261 -15.99 12.90 17.82
#